data_AF-A0A1E4LC28-F1
#
_entry.id   AF-A0A1E4LC28-F1
#
_cell.length_a   1.000
_cell.length_b   1.000
_cell.length_c   1.000
_cell.angle_alpha   90.00
_cell.angle_beta   90.00
_cell.angle_gamma   90.00
#
_symmetry.space_group_name_H-M   'P 1'
#
loop_
_entity.id
_entity.type
_entity.pdbx_description
1 polymer ?
#
loop_
_entity_poly.entity_id
_entity_poly.type
_entity_poly.pdbx_seq_one_letter_code
_entity_poly.pdbx_strand_id
1 'polypeptide(L)'
;MKEDRIEQLMQSYGESLGASTKRTVTKPTPRRSKVLIPVAAGALVAMTAFAMWPRDAVAAAVRRMGLAIQNARTMERTSAMKVGSGKWRVFGHSYYQAGMWRHINRQGTGLEVVIVVRDGQAMTDYRHLNHATLEKLDPQYFDLVKGESVSALDLAKESTDMGQVGIKRTMTVEPHAPVNGRATYSVKFVRPEDSYQAEIVVDKQTDLPLYSTSEVTYSRGDHAFYREDYLFNQRLPSSLFQFNSPKPIVNLYQAQEQLTKEWARPLAALKGIEFRDAQITKDGTIWIATTMAKGAEPRAFPSTIAGGDYVRLLDIVPSAILGKTERYSFHGQDVVIFGFAPLNPDQPKPKSVTLEFDQRSLQLPGFSKNTAQTAPTDDTQTLELMESKEEDRPAYFTALDLDHFGFQLPVIVWNTRATALRERGRLLEAAKAYEQSAVAYRQFIKYVGYQPLKKAAECYRELGMSRDAERATAEAKELEGSRER
;
A
#
# COMPACT_ATOMS: atom_id res chain seq x y z
N MET A 1 7.51 -8.23 4.66
CA MET A 1 6.46 -7.20 4.60
C MET A 1 5.14 -7.92 4.63
N LYS A 2 4.49 -7.94 5.79
CA LYS A 2 3.12 -8.42 5.89
C LYS A 2 2.25 -7.17 5.90
N GLU A 3 1.26 -7.10 5.02
CA GLU A 3 -0.02 -6.39 5.19
C GLU A 3 0.06 -4.87 5.50
N ASP A 4 0.81 -4.41 6.50
CA ASP A 4 0.84 -3.07 7.09
C ASP A 4 0.98 -1.86 6.15
N ARG A 5 1.64 -1.94 4.98
CA ARG A 5 1.88 -0.75 4.13
C ARG A 5 0.83 -0.55 3.03
N ILE A 6 0.34 -1.65 2.44
CA ILE A 6 -0.86 -1.62 1.58
C ILE A 6 -2.08 -1.42 2.46
N GLU A 7 -2.15 -2.08 3.63
CA GLU A 7 -3.15 -1.78 4.65
C GLU A 7 -3.03 -0.33 5.11
N GLN A 8 -1.86 0.27 5.35
CA GLN A 8 -1.78 1.70 5.68
C GLN A 8 -2.26 2.62 4.55
N LEU A 9 -2.02 2.28 3.29
CA LEU A 9 -2.50 3.07 2.15
C LEU A 9 -4.00 2.87 1.90
N MET A 10 -4.50 1.64 2.04
CA MET A 10 -5.92 1.28 1.96
C MET A 10 -6.71 1.72 3.19
N GLN A 11 -6.08 1.78 4.35
CA GLN A 11 -6.57 2.36 5.58
C GLN A 11 -6.55 3.88 5.46
N SER A 12 -5.48 4.50 4.97
CA SER A 12 -5.48 5.94 4.65
C SER A 12 -6.56 6.28 3.60
N TYR A 13 -6.81 5.36 2.66
CA TYR A 13 -7.91 5.40 1.68
C TYR A 13 -9.27 4.90 2.22
N GLY A 14 -9.36 4.29 3.41
CA GLY A 14 -10.60 3.95 4.11
C GLY A 14 -11.01 5.06 5.09
N GLU A 15 -10.06 5.50 5.90
CA GLU A 15 -10.02 6.74 6.70
C GLU A 15 -10.28 8.00 5.84
N SER A 16 -10.21 7.84 4.54
CA SER A 16 -10.44 8.79 3.46
C SER A 16 -11.87 8.97 3.01
N LEU A 17 -12.75 8.01 3.28
CA LEU A 17 -14.09 7.97 2.66
C LEU A 17 -15.22 8.23 3.64
N GLY A 18 -14.93 8.21 4.94
CA GLY A 18 -15.89 8.48 6.01
C GLY A 18 -16.12 7.22 6.83
N ALA A 19 -16.27 7.32 8.15
CA ALA A 19 -16.75 6.19 8.93
C ALA A 19 -18.20 5.93 8.52
N SER A 20 -18.51 4.71 8.09
CA SER A 20 -19.90 4.29 7.93
C SER A 20 -20.56 4.26 9.31
N THR A 21 -21.28 5.31 9.67
CA THR A 21 -22.09 5.29 10.90
C THR A 21 -23.17 4.24 10.74
N LYS A 22 -23.07 3.15 11.52
CA LYS A 22 -24.21 2.26 11.75
C LYS A 22 -25.33 3.11 12.29
N ARG A 23 -26.39 3.34 11.50
CA ARG A 23 -27.65 3.82 12.03
C ARG A 23 -28.16 2.70 12.94
N THR A 24 -28.10 2.92 14.26
CA THR A 24 -28.63 2.00 15.26
C THR A 24 -30.13 1.85 14.99
N VAL A 25 -30.52 0.81 14.27
CA VAL A 25 -31.93 0.41 14.19
C VAL A 25 -32.26 -0.18 15.54
N THR A 26 -32.90 0.62 16.39
CA THR A 26 -33.52 0.16 17.63
C THR A 26 -34.54 -0.91 17.26
N LYS A 27 -34.19 -2.19 17.46
CA LYS A 27 -35.13 -3.30 17.31
C LYS A 27 -36.28 -3.08 18.31
N PRO A 28 -37.55 -3.18 17.89
CA PRO A 28 -38.67 -3.13 18.82
C PRO A 28 -38.58 -4.32 19.77
N THR A 29 -38.72 -4.04 21.06
CA THR A 29 -38.67 -5.01 22.16
C THR A 29 -39.83 -6.01 22.02
N PRO A 30 -39.60 -7.33 22.03
CA PRO A 30 -40.69 -8.30 21.93
C PRO A 30 -41.46 -8.38 23.26
N ARG A 31 -42.78 -8.17 23.19
CA ARG A 31 -43.71 -8.46 24.30
C ARG A 31 -43.71 -9.97 24.55
N ARG A 32 -43.39 -10.37 25.79
CA ARG A 32 -43.52 -11.76 26.27
C ARG A 32 -45.00 -12.16 26.29
N SER A 33 -45.38 -13.18 25.53
CA SER A 33 -46.55 -14.01 25.86
C SER A 33 -46.06 -15.40 26.27
N LYS A 34 -46.59 -15.87 27.41
CA LYS A 34 -46.33 -17.19 27.98
C LYS A 34 -47.31 -18.18 27.34
N VAL A 35 -46.82 -19.25 26.72
CA VAL A 35 -47.57 -20.52 26.61
C VAL A 35 -46.58 -21.70 26.67
N LEU A 36 -46.96 -22.69 27.47
CA LEU A 36 -46.23 -23.91 27.81
C LEU A 36 -46.04 -24.89 26.64
N ILE A 37 -44.97 -25.67 26.73
CA ILE A 37 -44.74 -26.93 26.01
C ILE A 37 -45.54 -28.06 26.70
N PRO A 38 -46.02 -29.06 25.94
CA PRO A 38 -45.75 -30.43 26.35
C PRO A 38 -45.11 -31.28 25.24
N VAL A 39 -44.30 -32.22 25.72
CA VAL A 39 -43.38 -33.13 25.01
C VAL A 39 -44.14 -34.32 24.41
N ALA A 40 -43.76 -34.77 23.21
CA ALA A 40 -43.83 -36.18 22.78
C ALA A 40 -42.86 -36.38 21.60
N ALA A 41 -41.66 -36.94 21.83
CA ALA A 41 -41.38 -38.36 21.65
C ALA A 41 -41.67 -38.85 20.21
N GLY A 42 -40.65 -38.79 19.34
CA GLY A 42 -40.73 -39.44 18.03
C GLY A 42 -39.86 -38.86 16.91
N ALA A 43 -38.55 -38.71 17.10
CA ALA A 43 -37.62 -38.51 15.97
C ALA A 43 -36.15 -38.80 16.34
N LEU A 44 -35.88 -39.90 17.05
CA LEU A 44 -34.51 -40.26 17.44
C LEU A 44 -33.72 -40.99 16.32
N VAL A 45 -34.21 -41.02 15.09
CA VAL A 45 -33.53 -41.68 13.94
C VAL A 45 -33.23 -40.72 12.77
N ALA A 46 -33.65 -39.46 12.84
CA ALA A 46 -33.31 -38.46 11.81
C ALA A 46 -32.05 -37.63 12.14
N MET A 47 -31.58 -37.62 13.39
CA MET A 47 -30.50 -36.72 13.82
C MET A 47 -29.08 -37.24 13.57
N THR A 48 -28.90 -38.52 13.26
CA THR A 48 -27.59 -39.07 12.87
C THR A 48 -27.25 -38.88 11.38
N ALA A 49 -28.23 -38.52 10.53
CA ALA A 49 -27.98 -38.22 9.12
C ALA A 49 -27.65 -36.74 8.85
N PHE A 50 -27.95 -35.81 9.77
CA PHE A 50 -27.67 -34.37 9.61
C PHE A 50 -26.29 -33.94 10.13
N ALA A 51 -25.61 -34.77 10.93
CA ALA A 51 -24.31 -34.42 11.50
C ALA A 51 -23.13 -34.63 10.54
N MET A 52 -23.32 -35.35 9.43
CA MET A 52 -22.27 -35.58 8.41
C MET A 52 -22.52 -34.86 7.07
N TRP A 53 -23.68 -34.21 6.89
CA TRP A 53 -24.06 -33.54 5.63
C TRP A 53 -23.78 -32.01 5.45
N PRO A 54 -23.05 -31.25 6.31
CA PRO A 54 -22.78 -29.82 5.98
C PRO A 54 -21.42 -29.51 5.36
N ARG A 55 -20.38 -30.33 5.57
CA ARG A 55 -19.00 -29.97 5.16
C ARG A 55 -18.72 -30.25 3.68
N ASP A 56 -19.23 -31.37 3.16
CA ASP A 56 -18.97 -31.80 1.80
C ASP A 56 -19.67 -30.93 0.75
N ALA A 57 -20.86 -30.42 1.06
CA ALA A 57 -21.61 -29.54 0.15
C ALA A 57 -20.96 -28.15 0.00
N VAL A 58 -20.46 -27.59 1.10
CA VAL A 58 -19.71 -26.32 1.10
C VAL A 58 -18.41 -26.49 0.33
N ALA A 59 -17.61 -27.52 0.67
CA ALA A 59 -16.35 -27.80 -0.02
C ALA A 59 -16.55 -28.07 -1.52
N ALA A 60 -17.62 -28.78 -1.89
CA ALA A 60 -17.94 -29.05 -3.28
C ALA A 60 -18.35 -27.79 -4.05
N ALA A 61 -19.18 -26.91 -3.47
CA ALA A 61 -19.57 -25.66 -4.11
C ALA A 61 -18.37 -24.74 -4.35
N VAL A 62 -17.51 -24.60 -3.34
CA VAL A 62 -16.28 -23.81 -3.40
C VAL A 62 -15.32 -24.38 -4.45
N ARG A 63 -15.19 -25.71 -4.52
CA ARG A 63 -14.37 -26.38 -5.53
C ARG A 63 -14.90 -26.17 -6.94
N ARG A 64 -16.22 -26.27 -7.15
CA ARG A 64 -16.83 -26.04 -8.48
C ARG A 64 -16.61 -24.60 -8.94
N MET A 65 -16.84 -23.63 -8.06
CA MET A 65 -16.52 -22.23 -8.32
C MET A 65 -15.03 -22.03 -8.64
N GLY A 66 -14.16 -22.68 -7.86
CA GLY A 66 -12.73 -22.90 -8.09
C GLY A 66 -12.38 -23.17 -9.56
N LEU A 67 -12.93 -24.28 -10.04
CA LEU A 67 -12.71 -24.81 -11.37
C LEU A 67 -13.36 -23.93 -12.44
N ALA A 68 -14.57 -23.41 -12.20
CA ALA A 68 -15.30 -22.57 -13.16
C ALA A 68 -14.48 -21.33 -13.54
N ILE A 69 -13.86 -20.67 -12.56
CA ILE A 69 -13.07 -19.47 -12.82
C ILE A 69 -11.70 -19.81 -13.40
N GLN A 70 -11.06 -20.92 -12.98
CA GLN A 70 -9.84 -21.40 -13.64
C GLN A 70 -10.06 -21.66 -15.14
N ASN A 71 -11.25 -22.12 -15.51
CA ASN A 71 -11.64 -22.40 -16.89
C ASN A 71 -12.23 -21.19 -17.63
N ALA A 72 -12.37 -20.03 -16.96
CA ALA A 72 -12.90 -18.83 -17.61
C ALA A 72 -11.89 -18.30 -18.64
N ARG A 73 -12.37 -18.00 -19.84
CA ARG A 73 -11.53 -17.47 -20.94
C ARG A 73 -11.16 -16.01 -20.72
N THR A 74 -12.08 -15.27 -20.11
CA THR A 74 -11.94 -13.85 -19.81
C THR A 74 -12.61 -13.51 -18.49
N MET A 75 -12.13 -12.43 -17.87
CA MET A 75 -12.78 -11.81 -16.71
C MET A 75 -12.65 -10.29 -16.82
N GLU A 76 -13.72 -9.58 -16.51
CA GLU A 76 -13.73 -8.19 -16.09
C GLU A 76 -14.19 -8.12 -14.64
N ARG A 77 -13.48 -7.35 -13.83
CA ARG A 77 -13.78 -7.08 -12.42
C ARG A 77 -13.85 -5.58 -12.21
N THR A 78 -14.92 -5.10 -11.58
CA THR A 78 -15.03 -3.72 -11.11
C THR A 78 -15.02 -3.71 -9.60
N SER A 79 -14.10 -2.96 -8.99
CA SER A 79 -13.96 -2.86 -7.53
C SER A 79 -14.46 -1.50 -7.04
N ALA A 80 -15.32 -1.52 -6.03
CA ALA A 80 -15.91 -0.34 -5.43
C ALA A 80 -15.85 -0.40 -3.90
N MET A 81 -15.74 0.76 -3.26
CA MET A 81 -15.81 0.91 -1.82
C MET A 81 -17.00 1.80 -1.45
N LYS A 82 -17.67 1.47 -0.34
CA LYS A 82 -18.76 2.29 0.18
C LYS A 82 -18.17 3.48 0.94
N VAL A 83 -18.56 4.69 0.53
CA VAL A 83 -18.17 5.92 1.24
C VAL A 83 -19.12 6.21 2.41
N GLY A 84 -18.75 7.13 3.29
CA GLY A 84 -19.52 7.52 4.48
C GLY A 84 -20.95 7.98 4.18
N SER A 85 -21.20 8.55 2.98
CA SER A 85 -22.55 8.88 2.50
C SER A 85 -23.42 7.65 2.15
N GLY A 86 -22.85 6.45 2.20
CA GLY A 86 -23.49 5.18 1.86
C GLY A 86 -23.46 4.83 0.37
N LYS A 87 -22.92 5.69 -0.49
CA LYS A 87 -22.76 5.45 -1.93
C LYS A 87 -21.57 4.54 -2.23
N TRP A 88 -21.66 3.75 -3.29
CA TRP A 88 -20.53 2.97 -3.81
C TRP A 88 -19.70 3.84 -4.76
N ARG A 89 -18.39 3.90 -4.53
CA ARG A 89 -17.42 4.59 -5.39
C ARG A 89 -16.49 3.56 -6.02
N VAL A 90 -16.51 3.49 -7.34
CA VAL A 90 -15.60 2.63 -8.12
C VAL A 90 -14.19 3.20 -8.03
N PHE A 91 -13.24 2.34 -7.67
CA PHE A 91 -11.83 2.71 -7.57
C PHE A 91 -10.92 1.87 -8.47
N GLY A 92 -11.36 0.67 -8.88
CA GLY A 92 -10.52 -0.27 -9.61
C GLY A 92 -11.25 -0.99 -10.73
N HIS A 93 -10.52 -1.31 -11.80
CA HIS A 93 -10.93 -2.26 -12.82
C HIS A 93 -9.81 -3.27 -13.07
N SER A 94 -10.17 -4.54 -13.26
CA SER A 94 -9.22 -5.58 -13.64
C SER A 94 -9.75 -6.41 -14.80
N TYR A 95 -8.88 -6.74 -15.74
CA TYR A 95 -9.20 -7.53 -16.91
C TYR A 95 -8.23 -8.69 -17.01
N TYR A 96 -8.74 -9.83 -17.46
CA TYR A 96 -7.97 -11.04 -17.72
C TYR A 96 -8.38 -11.64 -19.06
N GLN A 97 -7.40 -12.10 -19.84
CA GLN A 97 -7.61 -12.93 -21.01
C GLN A 97 -6.37 -13.78 -21.29
N ALA A 98 -6.50 -15.11 -21.27
CA ALA A 98 -5.46 -16.05 -21.70
C ALA A 98 -4.06 -15.77 -21.10
N GLY A 99 -3.99 -15.54 -19.79
CA GLY A 99 -2.72 -15.24 -19.09
C GLY A 99 -2.31 -13.76 -19.13
N MET A 100 -2.97 -12.93 -19.94
CA MET A 100 -2.76 -11.49 -19.95
C MET A 100 -3.64 -10.80 -18.93
N TRP A 101 -3.11 -9.76 -18.30
CA TRP A 101 -3.82 -8.96 -17.30
C TRP A 101 -3.72 -7.48 -17.58
N ARG A 102 -4.76 -6.76 -17.19
CA ARG A 102 -4.73 -5.31 -17.05
C ARG A 102 -5.37 -4.93 -15.72
N HIS A 103 -4.69 -4.13 -14.92
CA HIS A 103 -5.23 -3.52 -13.73
C HIS A 103 -5.23 -2.00 -13.88
N ILE A 104 -6.29 -1.35 -13.43
CA ILE A 104 -6.45 0.10 -13.47
C ILE A 104 -6.98 0.55 -12.13
N ASN A 105 -6.21 1.35 -11.39
CA ASN A 105 -6.71 2.10 -10.24
C ASN A 105 -6.97 3.55 -10.65
N ARG A 106 -8.11 4.09 -10.22
CA ARG A 106 -8.59 5.43 -10.57
C ARG A 106 -8.26 6.47 -9.50
N GLN A 107 -8.39 7.73 -9.93
CA GLN A 107 -8.15 8.95 -9.15
C GLN A 107 -8.84 8.94 -7.78
N GLY A 108 -8.09 9.28 -6.73
CA GLY A 108 -8.56 9.39 -5.34
C GLY A 108 -8.06 8.30 -4.38
N THR A 109 -7.40 7.26 -4.89
CA THR A 109 -6.79 6.14 -4.13
C THR A 109 -5.35 6.41 -3.70
N GLY A 110 -4.72 7.49 -4.17
CA GLY A 110 -3.29 7.76 -3.99
C GLY A 110 -2.35 6.90 -4.83
N LEU A 111 -2.89 5.95 -5.59
CA LEU A 111 -2.16 4.96 -6.40
C LEU A 111 -2.77 4.86 -7.80
N GLU A 112 -3.07 5.98 -8.45
CA GLU A 112 -3.58 5.96 -9.81
C GLU A 112 -2.52 5.33 -10.73
N VAL A 113 -2.78 4.09 -11.14
CA VAL A 113 -1.82 3.23 -11.83
C VAL A 113 -2.53 2.36 -12.86
N VAL A 114 -1.87 2.18 -14.00
CA VAL A 114 -2.21 1.17 -14.99
C VAL A 114 -1.11 0.13 -15.00
N ILE A 115 -1.49 -1.14 -14.90
CA ILE A 115 -0.56 -2.26 -14.91
C ILE A 115 -1.01 -3.21 -15.99
N VAL A 116 -0.12 -3.58 -16.89
CA VAL A 116 -0.38 -4.54 -17.97
C VAL A 116 0.62 -5.66 -17.84
N VAL A 117 0.14 -6.91 -17.88
CA VAL A 117 0.99 -8.09 -17.85
C VAL A 117 0.67 -8.97 -19.05
N ARG A 118 1.71 -9.35 -19.79
CA ARG A 118 1.63 -10.27 -20.93
C ARG A 118 3.02 -10.76 -21.27
N ASP A 119 3.11 -11.93 -21.90
CA ASP A 119 4.35 -12.45 -22.48
C ASP A 119 5.53 -12.49 -21.47
N GLY A 120 5.24 -12.72 -20.18
CA GLY A 120 6.25 -12.75 -19.12
C GLY A 120 6.84 -11.38 -18.75
N GLN A 121 6.17 -10.29 -19.10
CA GLN A 121 6.56 -8.92 -18.79
C GLN A 121 5.43 -8.15 -18.11
N ALA A 122 5.80 -7.15 -17.31
CA ALA A 122 4.88 -6.23 -16.66
C ALA A 122 5.24 -4.79 -17.04
N MET A 123 4.24 -4.02 -17.48
CA MET A 123 4.34 -2.57 -17.62
C MET A 123 3.55 -1.90 -16.51
N THR A 124 4.16 -0.96 -15.80
CA THR A 124 3.53 -0.18 -14.73
C THR A 124 3.60 1.30 -15.07
N ASP A 125 2.45 1.95 -15.18
CA ASP A 125 2.30 3.38 -15.46
C ASP A 125 1.56 4.05 -14.30
N TYR A 126 2.33 4.65 -13.39
CA TYR A 126 1.79 5.51 -12.34
C TYR A 126 1.52 6.90 -12.90
N ARG A 127 0.31 7.42 -12.70
CA ARG A 127 -0.08 8.75 -13.19
C ARG A 127 0.93 9.84 -12.84
N HIS A 128 1.48 9.79 -11.62
CA HIS A 128 2.37 10.82 -11.08
C HIS A 128 3.81 10.77 -11.63
N LEU A 129 4.20 9.72 -12.36
CA LEU A 129 5.48 9.71 -13.08
C LEU A 129 5.37 10.37 -14.44
N ASN A 130 6.50 10.90 -14.90
CA ASN A 130 6.72 11.31 -16.27
C ASN A 130 7.03 10.12 -17.22
N HIS A 131 7.10 8.89 -16.72
CA HIS A 131 7.38 7.67 -17.49
C HIS A 131 6.57 6.47 -16.98
N ALA A 132 6.52 5.42 -17.79
CA ALA A 132 6.09 4.08 -17.37
C ALA A 132 7.32 3.15 -17.31
N THR A 133 7.26 2.11 -16.50
CA THR A 133 8.32 1.10 -16.41
C THR A 133 7.90 -0.20 -17.07
N LEU A 134 8.84 -0.89 -17.70
CA LEU A 134 8.67 -2.23 -18.26
C LEU A 134 9.72 -3.16 -17.66
N GLU A 135 9.29 -4.26 -17.07
CA GLU A 135 10.17 -5.25 -16.44
C GLU A 135 9.79 -6.68 -16.82
N LYS A 136 10.72 -7.60 -16.57
CA LYS A 136 10.42 -9.02 -16.59
C LYS A 136 9.51 -9.33 -15.41
N LEU A 137 8.43 -10.07 -15.65
CA LEU A 137 7.51 -10.46 -14.62
C LEU A 137 8.24 -11.34 -13.59
N ASP A 138 8.36 -10.85 -12.36
CA ASP A 138 8.61 -11.70 -11.21
C ASP A 138 7.28 -12.38 -10.83
N PRO A 139 7.18 -13.72 -10.91
CA PRO A 139 5.95 -14.44 -10.59
C PRO A 139 5.43 -14.13 -9.17
N GLN A 140 6.31 -13.79 -8.22
CA GLN A 140 5.94 -13.44 -6.85
C GLN A 140 5.39 -12.01 -6.74
N TYR A 141 5.89 -11.08 -7.57
CA TYR A 141 5.36 -9.71 -7.68
C TYR A 141 3.96 -9.70 -8.27
N PHE A 142 3.65 -10.63 -9.18
CA PHE A 142 2.31 -10.76 -9.73
C PHE A 142 1.26 -11.07 -8.66
N ASP A 143 1.64 -11.76 -7.58
CA ASP A 143 0.75 -12.02 -6.44
C ASP A 143 0.56 -10.79 -5.53
N LEU A 144 1.45 -9.80 -5.59
CA LEU A 144 1.35 -8.52 -4.84
C LEU A 144 0.69 -7.38 -5.61
N VAL A 145 0.86 -7.35 -6.93
CA VAL A 145 0.35 -6.31 -7.84
C VAL A 145 -1.02 -6.63 -8.42
N LYS A 146 -1.44 -7.88 -8.27
CA LYS A 146 -2.71 -8.15 -7.63
C LYS A 146 -2.78 -7.37 -6.30
N GLY A 147 -3.00 -6.05 -6.33
CA GLY A 147 -3.32 -5.31 -5.12
C GLY A 147 -4.44 -6.08 -4.47
N GLU A 148 -4.16 -6.70 -3.32
CA GLU A 148 -4.98 -7.70 -2.65
C GLU A 148 -5.98 -8.34 -3.63
N SER A 149 -5.50 -9.29 -4.45
CA SER A 149 -6.37 -10.17 -5.21
C SER A 149 -7.24 -10.96 -4.25
N VAL A 150 -8.28 -10.32 -3.78
CA VAL A 150 -9.38 -10.94 -3.10
C VAL A 150 -10.52 -10.93 -4.09
N SER A 151 -10.32 -11.60 -5.25
CA SER A 151 -11.51 -12.11 -5.89
C SER A 151 -12.13 -13.13 -4.92
N ALA A 152 -13.45 -13.19 -4.89
CA ALA A 152 -14.25 -14.26 -4.32
C ALA A 152 -13.59 -15.67 -4.40
N LEU A 153 -12.89 -15.94 -5.50
CA LEU A 153 -12.18 -17.18 -5.73
C LEU A 153 -10.85 -17.32 -5.00
N ASP A 154 -10.12 -16.22 -4.90
CA ASP A 154 -8.83 -16.20 -4.22
C ASP A 154 -9.08 -16.37 -2.71
N LEU A 155 -10.16 -15.78 -2.15
CA LEU A 155 -10.70 -16.13 -0.82
C LEU A 155 -11.02 -17.62 -0.69
N ALA A 156 -11.68 -18.21 -1.69
CA ALA A 156 -12.03 -19.62 -1.71
C ALA A 156 -10.81 -20.55 -1.79
N LYS A 157 -9.77 -20.19 -2.55
CA LYS A 157 -8.53 -20.97 -2.69
C LYS A 157 -7.59 -20.80 -1.50
N GLU A 158 -7.43 -19.59 -0.99
CA GLU A 158 -6.69 -19.30 0.25
C GLU A 158 -7.39 -19.85 1.49
N SER A 159 -8.72 -20.02 1.48
CA SER A 159 -9.45 -20.72 2.55
C SER A 159 -9.16 -22.21 2.65
N THR A 160 -8.42 -22.75 1.68
CA THR A 160 -7.90 -24.11 1.73
C THR A 160 -6.39 -24.21 1.95
N ASP A 161 -5.56 -23.16 1.74
CA ASP A 161 -4.11 -23.27 2.04
C ASP A 161 -3.27 -21.98 2.19
N MET A 162 -3.87 -20.79 2.42
CA MET A 162 -3.11 -19.54 2.70
C MET A 162 -3.84 -18.68 3.74
N GLY A 163 -3.93 -19.18 4.97
CA GLY A 163 -3.89 -18.29 6.13
C GLY A 163 -2.45 -18.18 6.61
N GLN A 164 -2.20 -17.37 7.63
CA GLN A 164 -1.33 -17.91 8.66
C GLN A 164 -1.79 -19.34 8.92
N VAL A 165 -0.89 -20.31 8.74
CA VAL A 165 -1.15 -21.70 9.12
C VAL A 165 -1.73 -21.67 10.53
N GLY A 166 -3.04 -21.95 10.69
CA GLY A 166 -3.72 -21.99 11.98
C GLY A 166 -4.95 -21.09 12.23
N ILE A 167 -5.31 -20.12 11.38
CA ILE A 167 -6.51 -19.27 11.62
C ILE A 167 -7.80 -20.02 11.24
N LYS A 168 -8.75 -20.13 12.18
CA LYS A 168 -10.04 -20.82 11.95
C LYS A 168 -10.99 -19.96 11.10
N ARG A 169 -11.53 -20.55 10.03
CA ARG A 169 -12.55 -19.92 9.16
C ARG A 169 -13.85 -20.71 9.23
N THR A 170 -14.97 -20.01 9.16
CA THR A 170 -16.29 -20.65 9.00
C THR A 170 -16.85 -20.27 7.63
N MET A 171 -17.30 -21.29 6.89
CA MET A 171 -17.91 -21.13 5.58
C MET A 171 -19.30 -21.74 5.56
N THR A 172 -20.26 -21.01 5.00
CA THR A 172 -21.62 -21.52 4.76
C THR A 172 -22.02 -21.30 3.32
N VAL A 173 -22.84 -22.22 2.80
CA VAL A 173 -23.48 -22.08 1.50
C VAL A 173 -24.97 -22.01 1.72
N GLU A 174 -25.60 -20.95 1.23
CA GLU A 174 -27.01 -20.66 1.46
C GLU A 174 -27.72 -20.38 0.13
N PRO A 175 -29.02 -20.70 0.01
CA PRO A 175 -29.83 -20.20 -1.09
C PRO A 175 -29.82 -18.67 -1.11
N HIS A 176 -29.72 -18.08 -2.31
CA HIS A 176 -29.77 -16.63 -2.49
C HIS A 176 -30.89 -16.27 -3.48
N ALA A 177 -31.45 -15.07 -3.35
CA ALA A 177 -32.47 -14.57 -4.26
C ALA A 177 -31.92 -14.43 -5.69
N PRO A 178 -32.72 -14.71 -6.74
CA PRO A 178 -32.27 -14.56 -8.11
C PRO A 178 -31.72 -13.15 -8.40
N VAL A 179 -30.63 -13.07 -9.16
CA VAL A 179 -29.99 -11.81 -9.56
C VAL A 179 -30.15 -11.64 -11.06
N ASN A 180 -30.82 -10.58 -11.50
CA ASN A 180 -31.11 -10.33 -12.92
C ASN A 180 -31.71 -11.55 -13.65
N GLY A 181 -32.62 -12.25 -12.98
CA GLY A 181 -33.29 -13.46 -13.51
C GLY A 181 -32.47 -14.75 -13.45
N ARG A 182 -31.21 -14.71 -12.98
CA ARG A 182 -30.36 -15.90 -12.81
C ARG A 182 -30.58 -16.53 -11.44
N ALA A 183 -30.72 -17.85 -11.38
CA ALA A 183 -30.80 -18.57 -10.11
C ALA A 183 -29.43 -18.56 -9.42
N THR A 184 -29.37 -18.20 -8.14
CA THR A 184 -28.10 -18.00 -7.42
C THR A 184 -28.04 -18.77 -6.10
N TYR A 185 -26.82 -18.93 -5.60
CA TYR A 185 -26.53 -19.28 -4.22
C TYR A 185 -25.48 -18.30 -3.68
N SER A 186 -25.36 -18.18 -2.36
CA SER A 186 -24.28 -17.42 -1.75
C SER A 186 -23.35 -18.28 -0.93
N VAL A 187 -22.07 -17.91 -0.96
CA VAL A 187 -21.02 -18.48 -0.11
C VAL A 187 -20.59 -17.39 0.85
N LYS A 188 -20.76 -17.63 2.15
CA LYS A 188 -20.41 -16.68 3.21
C LYS A 188 -19.16 -17.13 3.94
N PHE A 189 -18.31 -16.16 4.26
CA PHE A 189 -17.04 -16.34 4.94
C PHE A 189 -17.04 -15.47 6.18
N VAL A 190 -16.70 -16.08 7.32
CA VAL A 190 -16.52 -15.35 8.58
C VAL A 190 -15.18 -15.75 9.18
N ARG A 191 -14.36 -14.75 9.49
CA ARG A 191 -13.18 -14.88 10.35
C ARG A 191 -13.47 -14.17 11.66
N PRO A 192 -13.73 -14.91 12.75
CA PRO A 192 -14.11 -14.28 14.03
C PRO A 192 -12.98 -13.47 14.67
N GLU A 193 -11.72 -13.83 14.39
CA GLU A 193 -10.53 -13.26 15.03
C GLU A 193 -10.26 -11.80 14.62
N ASP A 194 -10.66 -11.39 13.43
CA ASP A 194 -10.43 -10.04 12.87
C ASP A 194 -11.73 -9.38 12.37
N SER A 195 -12.89 -9.90 12.79
CA SER A 195 -14.22 -9.38 12.41
C SER A 195 -14.47 -9.30 10.90
N TYR A 196 -13.70 -10.01 10.08
CA TYR A 196 -13.86 -10.02 8.64
C TYR A 196 -15.07 -10.85 8.23
N GLN A 197 -15.90 -10.28 7.34
CA GLN A 197 -17.05 -10.95 6.75
C GLN A 197 -17.08 -10.73 5.25
N ALA A 198 -17.36 -11.78 4.49
CA ALA A 198 -17.57 -11.68 3.05
C ALA A 198 -18.72 -12.57 2.57
N GLU A 199 -19.38 -12.14 1.52
CA GLU A 199 -20.39 -12.89 0.79
C GLU A 199 -20.05 -12.88 -0.71
N ILE A 200 -20.11 -14.04 -1.33
CA ILE A 200 -19.97 -14.21 -2.77
C ILE A 200 -21.31 -14.72 -3.30
N VAL A 201 -21.89 -14.03 -4.26
CA VAL A 201 -23.10 -14.49 -4.93
C VAL A 201 -22.73 -15.13 -6.27
N VAL A 202 -23.13 -16.39 -6.42
CA VAL A 202 -22.70 -17.28 -7.50
C VAL A 202 -23.90 -17.70 -8.33
N ASP A 203 -23.73 -17.71 -9.65
CA ASP A 203 -24.72 -18.24 -10.58
C ASP A 203 -24.77 -19.77 -10.52
N LYS A 204 -25.95 -20.35 -10.26
CA LYS A 204 -26.13 -21.81 -10.13
C LYS A 204 -25.82 -22.56 -11.43
N GLN A 205 -25.99 -21.92 -12.58
CA GLN A 205 -25.81 -22.59 -13.88
C GLN A 205 -24.33 -22.71 -14.25
N THR A 206 -23.53 -21.68 -13.96
CA THR A 206 -22.13 -21.61 -14.40
C THR A 206 -21.12 -21.81 -13.28
N ASP A 207 -21.56 -21.79 -12.01
CA ASP A 207 -20.70 -21.73 -10.83
C ASP A 207 -19.74 -20.51 -10.83
N LEU A 208 -20.00 -19.51 -11.66
CA LEU A 208 -19.21 -18.27 -11.74
C LEU A 208 -19.80 -17.19 -10.81
N PRO A 209 -18.96 -16.44 -10.09
CA PRO A 209 -19.39 -15.29 -9.30
C PRO A 209 -20.06 -14.22 -10.16
N LEU A 210 -21.09 -13.61 -9.60
CA LEU A 210 -21.72 -12.41 -10.16
C LEU A 210 -21.17 -11.16 -9.47
N TYR A 211 -21.10 -11.20 -8.14
CA TYR A 211 -20.48 -10.15 -7.33
C TYR A 211 -20.04 -10.71 -5.97
N SER A 212 -19.21 -9.96 -5.27
CA SER A 212 -18.86 -10.18 -3.88
C SER A 212 -19.03 -8.89 -3.07
N THR A 213 -19.24 -9.03 -1.77
CA THR A 213 -19.19 -7.93 -0.82
C THR A 213 -18.38 -8.35 0.40
N SER A 214 -17.58 -7.44 0.95
CA SER A 214 -16.85 -7.69 2.19
C SER A 214 -16.93 -6.49 3.14
N GLU A 215 -16.84 -6.79 4.43
CA GLU A 215 -16.69 -5.82 5.52
C GLU A 215 -15.36 -6.11 6.22
N VAL A 216 -14.54 -5.07 6.35
CA VAL A 216 -13.25 -5.11 7.03
C VAL A 216 -13.31 -4.14 8.20
N THR A 217 -12.91 -4.59 9.38
CA THR A 217 -12.69 -3.73 10.55
C THR A 217 -11.19 -3.51 10.72
N TYR A 218 -10.74 -2.27 10.56
CA TYR A 218 -9.34 -1.92 10.78
C TYR A 218 -9.01 -1.88 12.27
N SER A 219 -7.71 -1.94 12.58
CA SER A 219 -7.16 -1.98 13.96
C SER A 219 -7.63 -0.84 14.89
N ARG A 220 -8.13 0.27 14.33
CA ARG A 220 -8.69 1.42 15.07
C ARG A 220 -10.21 1.39 15.25
N GLY A 221 -10.90 0.35 14.77
CA GLY A 221 -12.36 0.21 14.82
C GLY A 221 -13.10 0.86 13.65
N ASP A 222 -12.40 1.39 12.65
CA ASP A 222 -13.01 1.86 11.41
C ASP A 222 -13.48 0.69 10.55
N HIS A 223 -14.64 0.85 9.90
CA HIS A 223 -15.22 -0.15 9.00
C HIS A 223 -15.14 0.30 7.54
N ALA A 224 -14.63 -0.57 6.67
CA ALA A 224 -14.74 -0.39 5.22
C ALA A 224 -15.61 -1.50 4.61
N PHE A 225 -16.41 -1.12 3.62
CA PHE A 225 -17.24 -2.05 2.87
C PHE A 225 -16.79 -2.05 1.42
N TYR A 226 -16.50 -3.22 0.89
CA TYR A 226 -16.10 -3.41 -0.51
C TYR A 226 -17.16 -4.17 -1.27
N ARG A 227 -17.21 -3.91 -2.56
CA ARG A 227 -17.99 -4.65 -3.53
C ARG A 227 -17.14 -4.89 -4.76
N GLU A 228 -17.19 -6.11 -5.27
CA GLU A 228 -16.64 -6.43 -6.58
C GLU A 228 -17.72 -7.01 -7.48
N ASP A 229 -17.85 -6.50 -8.69
CA ASP A 229 -18.75 -7.02 -9.71
C ASP A 229 -17.92 -7.74 -10.79
N TYR A 230 -18.37 -8.93 -11.22
CA TYR A 230 -17.65 -9.78 -12.16
C TYR A 230 -18.43 -10.05 -13.43
N LEU A 231 -17.73 -10.01 -14.56
CA LEU A 231 -18.23 -10.45 -15.86
C LEU A 231 -17.23 -11.44 -16.46
N PHE A 232 -17.66 -12.69 -16.64
CA PHE A 232 -16.83 -13.76 -17.18
C PHE A 232 -17.22 -14.11 -18.60
N ASN A 233 -16.25 -14.64 -19.37
CA ASN A 233 -16.44 -15.18 -20.71
C ASN A 233 -17.07 -14.21 -21.72
N GLN A 234 -16.93 -12.89 -21.47
CA GLN A 234 -17.28 -11.83 -22.41
C GLN A 234 -16.13 -11.58 -23.38
N ARG A 235 -16.42 -11.07 -24.58
CA ARG A 235 -15.39 -10.65 -25.52
C ARG A 235 -14.69 -9.39 -24.99
N LEU A 236 -13.40 -9.48 -24.72
CA LEU A 236 -12.56 -8.33 -24.36
C LEU A 236 -11.76 -7.86 -25.58
N PRO A 237 -11.59 -6.54 -25.79
CA PRO A 237 -10.74 -6.03 -26.85
C PRO A 237 -9.26 -6.28 -26.55
N SER A 238 -8.50 -6.75 -27.53
CA SER A 238 -7.06 -7.05 -27.39
C SER A 238 -6.22 -5.80 -27.07
N SER A 239 -6.71 -4.60 -27.41
CA SER A 239 -6.06 -3.33 -27.10
C SER A 239 -5.91 -3.07 -25.59
N LEU A 240 -6.73 -3.69 -24.74
CA LEU A 240 -6.58 -3.58 -23.28
C LEU A 240 -5.23 -4.12 -22.79
N PHE A 241 -4.70 -5.13 -23.46
CA PHE A 241 -3.51 -5.85 -23.04
C PHE A 241 -2.25 -5.40 -23.78
N GLN A 242 -2.27 -4.27 -24.48
CA GLN A 242 -1.07 -3.71 -25.10
C GLN A 242 -0.25 -2.89 -24.10
N PHE A 243 1.08 -2.95 -24.24
CA PHE A 243 1.99 -2.05 -23.53
C PHE A 243 1.95 -0.66 -24.16
N ASN A 244 0.90 0.09 -23.84
CA ASN A 244 0.72 1.45 -24.29
C ASN A 244 0.67 2.39 -23.09
N SER A 245 1.56 3.37 -23.07
CA SER A 245 1.53 4.51 -22.18
C SER A 245 1.61 5.80 -23.01
N PRO A 246 0.93 6.88 -22.62
CA PRO A 246 1.17 8.20 -23.22
C PRO A 246 2.54 8.78 -22.85
N LYS A 247 3.29 8.11 -21.98
CA LYS A 247 4.61 8.51 -21.48
C LYS A 247 5.70 7.63 -22.08
N PRO A 248 6.97 8.06 -22.06
CA PRO A 248 8.10 7.19 -22.36
C PRO A 248 8.07 5.92 -21.51
N ILE A 249 8.34 4.77 -22.12
CA ILE A 249 8.45 3.48 -21.44
C ILE A 249 9.93 3.19 -21.19
N VAL A 250 10.32 3.10 -19.92
CA VAL A 250 11.68 2.75 -19.50
C VAL A 250 11.77 1.25 -19.28
N ASN A 251 12.69 0.59 -19.97
CA ASN A 251 12.99 -0.82 -19.73
C ASN A 251 13.93 -0.95 -18.52
N LEU A 252 13.42 -1.54 -17.42
CA LEU A 252 14.18 -1.63 -16.16
C LEU A 252 15.42 -2.50 -16.28
N TYR A 253 15.38 -3.56 -17.09
CA TYR A 253 16.56 -4.41 -17.31
C TYR A 253 17.70 -3.62 -17.96
N GLN A 254 17.39 -2.84 -18.99
CA GLN A 254 18.38 -1.96 -19.64
C GLN A 254 18.88 -0.86 -18.69
N ALA A 255 17.97 -0.28 -17.90
CA ALA A 255 18.33 0.72 -16.90
C ALA A 255 19.25 0.16 -15.82
N GLN A 256 19.03 -1.08 -15.37
CA GLN A 256 19.88 -1.79 -14.40
C GLN A 256 21.26 -2.15 -14.98
N GLU A 257 21.33 -2.60 -16.23
CA GLU A 257 22.60 -2.83 -16.91
C GLU A 257 23.42 -1.53 -17.03
N GLN A 258 22.75 -0.41 -17.33
CA GLN A 258 23.39 0.90 -17.39
C GLN A 258 23.87 1.35 -16.00
N LEU A 259 23.02 1.24 -14.98
CA LEU A 259 23.38 1.54 -13.59
C LEU A 259 24.59 0.71 -13.15
N THR A 260 24.65 -0.56 -13.58
CA THR A 260 25.78 -1.44 -13.24
C THR A 260 27.11 -0.95 -13.82
N LYS A 261 27.08 -0.39 -15.03
CA LYS A 261 28.27 0.23 -15.64
C LYS A 261 28.66 1.52 -14.92
N GLU A 262 27.68 2.33 -14.54
CA GLU A 262 27.90 3.58 -13.81
C GLU A 262 28.47 3.34 -12.40
N TRP A 263 27.97 2.31 -11.71
CA TRP A 263 28.39 1.93 -10.35
C TRP A 263 29.60 1.00 -10.28
N ALA A 264 30.19 0.66 -11.44
CA ALA A 264 31.32 -0.27 -11.53
C ALA A 264 32.53 0.18 -10.68
N ARG A 265 32.72 1.49 -10.50
CA ARG A 265 33.74 2.05 -9.60
C ARG A 265 33.05 2.82 -8.48
N PRO A 266 33.32 2.51 -7.20
CA PRO A 266 32.77 3.29 -6.11
C PRO A 266 33.41 4.68 -6.07
N LEU A 267 32.64 5.68 -5.62
CA LEU A 267 33.10 7.04 -5.33
C LEU A 267 34.10 7.06 -4.16
N ALA A 268 33.86 6.21 -3.17
CA ALA A 268 34.71 6.02 -2.01
C ALA A 268 34.44 4.66 -1.35
N ALA A 269 35.29 4.26 -0.41
CA ALA A 269 35.07 3.08 0.42
C ALA A 269 35.51 3.33 1.86
N LEU A 270 34.70 2.91 2.82
CA LEU A 270 34.98 3.03 4.25
C LEU A 270 34.47 1.80 5.00
N LYS A 271 35.36 1.07 5.67
CA LYS A 271 35.04 -0.07 6.55
C LYS A 271 34.04 -1.08 5.95
N GLY A 272 34.20 -1.43 4.68
CA GLY A 272 33.35 -2.41 3.99
C GLY A 272 32.03 -1.86 3.45
N ILE A 273 31.84 -0.54 3.47
CA ILE A 273 30.81 0.19 2.73
C ILE A 273 31.46 0.81 1.50
N GLU A 274 30.90 0.55 0.33
CA GLU A 274 31.29 1.19 -0.92
C GLU A 274 30.22 2.21 -1.31
N PHE A 275 30.61 3.46 -1.47
CA PHE A 275 29.73 4.55 -1.89
C PHE A 275 29.61 4.52 -3.40
N ARG A 276 28.42 4.27 -3.94
CA ARG A 276 28.18 4.12 -5.38
C ARG A 276 27.75 5.41 -6.04
N ASP A 277 26.97 6.20 -5.33
CA ASP A 277 26.44 7.45 -5.87
C ASP A 277 26.12 8.44 -4.74
N ALA A 278 26.22 9.73 -5.05
CA ALA A 278 25.91 10.82 -4.13
C ALA A 278 25.27 11.96 -4.93
N GLN A 279 23.95 12.13 -4.78
CA GLN A 279 23.17 13.10 -5.53
C GLN A 279 22.46 14.10 -4.62
N ILE A 280 22.28 15.33 -5.13
CA ILE A 280 21.46 16.37 -4.49
C ILE A 280 20.30 16.75 -5.41
N THR A 281 19.08 16.78 -4.87
CA THR A 281 17.85 17.12 -5.59
C THR A 281 17.57 18.62 -5.56
N LYS A 282 16.56 19.08 -6.33
CA LYS A 282 16.27 20.52 -6.42
C LYS A 282 15.86 21.15 -5.09
N ASP A 283 15.23 20.40 -4.21
CA ASP A 283 14.84 20.80 -2.85
C ASP A 283 16.00 20.72 -1.83
N GLY A 284 17.21 20.38 -2.29
CA GLY A 284 18.42 20.27 -1.48
C GLY A 284 18.55 18.95 -0.72
N THR A 285 17.65 17.99 -0.91
CA THR A 285 17.76 16.66 -0.29
C THR A 285 18.95 15.90 -0.89
N ILE A 286 19.79 15.36 -0.02
CA ILE A 286 20.98 14.59 -0.40
C ILE A 286 20.67 13.11 -0.29
N TRP A 287 21.06 12.35 -1.31
CA TRP A 287 20.86 10.92 -1.40
C TRP A 287 22.19 10.23 -1.65
N ILE A 288 22.50 9.25 -0.80
CA ILE A 288 23.74 8.49 -0.86
C ILE A 288 23.39 7.03 -1.10
N ALA A 289 23.81 6.47 -2.25
CA ALA A 289 23.70 5.06 -2.54
C ALA A 289 24.97 4.33 -2.13
N THR A 290 24.80 3.20 -1.44
CA THR A 290 25.91 2.37 -0.95
C THR A 290 25.69 0.91 -1.28
N THR A 291 26.78 0.16 -1.37
CA THR A 291 26.77 -1.30 -1.39
C THR A 291 27.63 -1.85 -0.26
N MET A 292 27.19 -2.93 0.35
CA MET A 292 27.88 -3.55 1.47
C MET A 292 27.62 -5.04 1.55
N ALA A 293 28.59 -5.80 2.06
CA ALA A 293 28.42 -7.23 2.30
C ALA A 293 27.31 -7.48 3.34
N LYS A 294 26.52 -8.54 3.13
CA LYS A 294 25.52 -9.00 4.11
C LYS A 294 26.19 -9.30 5.45
N GLY A 295 25.49 -9.04 6.54
CA GLY A 295 25.84 -9.62 7.85
C GLY A 295 25.21 -8.88 9.02
N ALA A 296 25.73 -9.15 10.23
CA ALA A 296 25.09 -8.75 11.47
C ALA A 296 25.06 -7.23 11.69
N GLU A 297 23.91 -6.72 12.13
CA GLU A 297 23.70 -5.37 12.66
C GLU A 297 23.80 -5.39 14.21
N PRO A 298 24.13 -4.27 14.88
CA PRO A 298 24.35 -2.90 14.36
C PRO A 298 25.73 -2.69 13.72
N ARG A 299 25.81 -1.74 12.78
CA ARG A 299 27.03 -1.35 12.04
C ARG A 299 27.15 0.17 11.93
N ALA A 300 28.34 0.66 11.60
CA ALA A 300 28.56 2.07 11.34
C ALA A 300 27.83 2.49 10.04
N PHE A 301 26.81 3.34 10.14
CA PHE A 301 26.06 3.87 9.00
C PHE A 301 26.05 5.40 9.01
N PRO A 302 25.93 6.04 7.84
CA PRO A 302 25.75 7.48 7.75
C PRO A 302 24.56 7.93 8.60
N SER A 303 24.81 8.90 9.48
CA SER A 303 23.84 9.40 10.47
C SER A 303 23.62 10.90 10.38
N THR A 304 24.68 11.66 10.15
CA THR A 304 24.65 13.13 10.09
C THR A 304 25.53 13.66 8.95
N ILE A 305 25.27 14.91 8.57
CA ILE A 305 26.12 15.67 7.65
C ILE A 305 26.82 16.75 8.49
N ALA A 306 28.15 16.70 8.51
CA ALA A 306 28.95 17.65 9.27
C ALA A 306 28.76 19.09 8.76
N GLY A 307 28.60 20.03 9.68
CA GLY A 307 28.53 21.47 9.37
C GLY A 307 27.28 21.92 8.60
N GLY A 308 26.29 21.04 8.38
CA GLY A 308 25.05 21.35 7.68
C GLY A 308 23.81 21.11 8.54
N ASP A 309 22.75 21.90 8.31
CA ASP A 309 21.48 21.72 8.99
C ASP A 309 20.60 20.71 8.24
N TYR A 310 20.90 19.42 8.41
CA TYR A 310 20.20 18.31 7.78
C TYR A 310 19.53 17.39 8.81
N VAL A 311 18.47 16.72 8.37
CA VAL A 311 17.82 15.62 9.08
C VAL A 311 17.88 14.35 8.24
N ARG A 312 18.28 13.24 8.87
CA ARG A 312 18.28 11.93 8.23
C ARG A 312 16.84 11.45 7.97
N LEU A 313 16.60 10.95 6.77
CA LEU A 313 15.37 10.29 6.36
C LEU A 313 15.42 8.79 6.72
N LEU A 314 14.35 8.05 6.45
CA LEU A 314 14.37 6.59 6.59
C LEU A 314 15.39 5.96 5.63
N ASP A 315 16.03 4.88 6.06
CA ASP A 315 16.97 4.15 5.21
C ASP A 315 16.17 3.31 4.20
N ILE A 316 16.61 3.30 2.95
CA ILE A 316 15.93 2.59 1.87
C ILE A 316 16.81 1.44 1.44
N VAL A 317 16.29 0.22 1.57
CA VAL A 317 16.86 -0.95 0.93
C VAL A 317 16.03 -1.18 -0.33
N PRO A 318 16.62 -1.13 -1.55
CA PRO A 318 15.88 -1.43 -2.76
C PRO A 318 15.60 -2.92 -2.76
N SER A 319 14.30 -3.24 -2.66
CA SER A 319 13.66 -4.49 -2.20
C SER A 319 13.14 -4.43 -0.78
N ALA A 320 12.01 -5.09 -0.57
CA ALA A 320 11.13 -4.90 0.57
C ALA A 320 10.26 -3.64 0.52
N ILE A 321 9.86 -3.13 -0.67
CA ILE A 321 8.70 -2.20 -0.74
C ILE A 321 7.53 -2.69 -1.62
N LEU A 322 7.70 -3.72 -2.48
CA LEU A 322 6.57 -4.34 -3.21
C LEU A 322 6.64 -5.88 -3.27
N GLY A 323 7.03 -6.50 -2.15
CA GLY A 323 6.97 -7.94 -1.91
C GLY A 323 7.82 -8.84 -2.81
N LYS A 324 8.73 -8.28 -3.62
CA LYS A 324 9.93 -8.98 -4.09
C LYS A 324 10.66 -9.55 -2.86
N THR A 325 10.83 -10.87 -2.82
CA THR A 325 11.52 -11.56 -1.71
C THR A 325 13.03 -11.36 -1.76
N GLU A 326 13.56 -11.14 -2.96
CA GLU A 326 14.99 -10.94 -3.16
C GLU A 326 15.36 -9.47 -3.09
N ARG A 327 16.49 -9.22 -2.39
CA ARG A 327 17.06 -7.90 -2.35
C ARG A 327 17.69 -7.53 -3.67
N TYR A 328 17.46 -6.31 -4.17
CA TYR A 328 18.32 -5.83 -5.26
C TYR A 328 19.73 -5.82 -4.70
N SER A 329 20.58 -6.65 -5.31
CA SER A 329 21.96 -6.80 -4.90
C SER A 329 22.86 -6.40 -6.05
N PHE A 330 23.92 -5.69 -5.71
CA PHE A 330 24.92 -5.26 -6.66
C PHE A 330 26.16 -6.14 -6.47
N HIS A 331 26.48 -6.99 -7.45
CA HIS A 331 27.55 -8.00 -7.32
C HIS A 331 27.45 -8.84 -6.02
N GLY A 332 26.21 -9.18 -5.60
CA GLY A 332 25.95 -9.96 -4.39
C GLY A 332 26.03 -9.17 -3.07
N GLN A 333 26.28 -7.86 -3.12
CA GLN A 333 26.22 -6.94 -1.98
C GLN A 333 24.82 -6.30 -1.86
N ASP A 334 24.37 -6.07 -0.63
CA ASP A 334 23.10 -5.36 -0.38
C ASP A 334 23.29 -3.88 -0.76
N VAL A 335 22.30 -3.32 -1.48
CA VAL A 335 22.23 -1.88 -1.72
C VAL A 335 21.46 -1.22 -0.58
N VAL A 336 21.98 -0.12 -0.06
CA VAL A 336 21.30 0.74 0.91
C VAL A 336 21.44 2.19 0.50
N ILE A 337 20.32 2.92 0.52
CA ILE A 337 20.26 4.34 0.20
C ILE A 337 19.92 5.13 1.46
N PHE A 338 20.72 6.15 1.73
CA PHE A 338 20.54 7.09 2.83
C PHE A 338 20.08 8.43 2.30
N GLY A 339 19.02 8.99 2.88
CA GLY A 339 18.51 10.32 2.53
C GLY A 339 18.75 11.32 3.65
N PHE A 340 19.09 12.56 3.30
CA PHE A 340 19.27 13.66 4.23
C PHE A 340 18.54 14.90 3.70
N ALA A 341 17.45 15.28 4.35
CA ALA A 341 16.71 16.47 3.97
C ALA A 341 17.29 17.71 4.68
N PRO A 342 17.45 18.84 3.99
CA PRO A 342 17.86 20.07 4.64
C PRO A 342 16.72 20.55 5.54
N LEU A 343 17.00 21.07 6.73
CA LEU A 343 15.96 21.68 7.57
C LEU A 343 15.45 22.99 6.97
N ASN A 344 16.35 23.77 6.35
CA ASN A 344 16.02 24.92 5.55
C ASN A 344 16.16 24.58 4.04
N PRO A 345 15.07 24.43 3.28
CA PRO A 345 15.12 24.11 1.85
C PRO A 345 15.76 25.21 1.00
N ASP A 346 15.80 26.44 1.49
CA ASP A 346 16.39 27.59 0.80
C ASP A 346 17.89 27.74 1.09
N GLN A 347 18.48 26.83 1.87
CA GLN A 347 19.92 26.89 2.15
C GLN A 347 20.73 26.63 0.88
N PRO A 348 21.93 27.24 0.74
CA PRO A 348 22.80 26.98 -0.40
C PRO A 348 23.10 25.49 -0.55
N LYS A 349 22.94 24.97 -1.77
CA LYS A 349 23.23 23.58 -2.08
C LYS A 349 24.75 23.34 -2.04
N PRO A 350 25.24 22.44 -1.18
CA PRO A 350 26.66 22.15 -1.13
C PRO A 350 27.11 21.37 -2.37
N LYS A 351 28.36 21.57 -2.79
CA LYS A 351 29.01 20.77 -3.84
C LYS A 351 29.62 19.47 -3.30
N SER A 352 29.85 19.40 -1.99
CA SER A 352 30.34 18.22 -1.29
C SER A 352 29.83 18.22 0.14
N VAL A 353 29.77 17.03 0.74
CA VAL A 353 29.38 16.85 2.15
C VAL A 353 30.29 15.86 2.84
N THR A 354 30.49 16.08 4.13
CA THR A 354 31.16 15.12 5.01
C THR A 354 30.09 14.39 5.81
N LEU A 355 30.00 13.08 5.61
CA LEU A 355 29.15 12.18 6.36
C LEU A 355 29.84 11.81 7.68
N GLU A 356 29.09 11.80 8.76
CA GLU A 356 29.49 11.23 10.05
C GLU A 356 28.62 10.00 10.34
N PHE A 357 29.18 9.05 11.09
CA PHE A 357 28.62 7.71 11.22
C PHE A 357 28.30 7.38 12.67
N ASP A 358 27.18 6.69 12.86
CA ASP A 358 26.87 6.03 14.14
C ASP A 358 26.80 4.52 13.94
N GLN A 359 27.17 3.79 14.97
CA GLN A 359 26.85 2.37 15.11
C GLN A 359 25.37 2.21 15.44
N ARG A 360 24.60 1.77 14.43
CA ARG A 360 23.13 1.64 14.50
C ARG A 360 22.62 0.50 13.62
N SER A 361 21.35 0.15 13.82
CA SER A 361 20.60 -0.72 12.90
C SER A 361 19.96 0.11 11.79
N LEU A 362 19.58 -0.55 10.68
CA LEU A 362 18.84 0.11 9.60
C LEU A 362 17.44 0.50 10.06
N GLN A 363 17.04 1.74 9.80
CA GLN A 363 15.71 2.25 10.11
C GLN A 363 14.83 2.18 8.87
N LEU A 364 14.19 1.02 8.68
CA LEU A 364 13.38 0.73 7.51
C LEU A 364 11.92 1.20 7.68
N PRO A 365 11.25 1.64 6.60
CA PRO A 365 9.83 1.97 6.64
C PRO A 365 8.97 0.81 7.17
N GLY A 366 8.16 1.06 8.20
CA GLY A 366 7.21 0.09 8.76
C GLY A 366 7.78 -0.97 9.71
N PHE A 367 9.10 -1.01 9.94
CA PHE A 367 9.75 -2.15 10.63
C PHE A 367 10.43 -1.85 11.98
N SER A 368 10.37 -0.63 12.54
CA SER A 368 11.11 -0.37 13.79
C SER A 368 10.36 0.50 14.79
N LYS A 369 10.12 -0.07 16.00
CA LYS A 369 10.20 0.70 17.25
C LYS A 369 11.68 1.02 17.48
N ASN A 370 12.01 2.29 17.73
CA ASN A 370 13.35 2.77 18.09
C ASN A 370 13.79 2.17 19.43
N THR A 371 14.33 0.95 19.42
CA THR A 371 14.84 0.30 20.65
C THR A 371 16.32 -0.07 20.59
N ALA A 372 17.00 0.13 19.47
CA ALA A 372 18.45 -0.10 19.39
C ALA A 372 19.22 1.13 19.90
N GLN A 373 20.27 0.90 20.70
CA GLN A 373 21.23 1.93 21.09
C GLN A 373 21.99 2.42 19.85
N THR A 374 21.97 3.73 19.61
CA THR A 374 22.81 4.41 18.65
C THR A 374 24.07 4.90 19.37
N ALA A 375 25.26 4.62 18.85
CA ALA A 375 26.52 5.11 19.40
C ALA A 375 27.34 5.82 18.32
N PRO A 376 27.82 7.06 18.54
CA PRO A 376 28.65 7.76 17.56
C PRO A 376 29.98 7.05 17.32
N THR A 377 30.54 7.25 16.13
CA THR A 377 31.87 6.76 15.75
C THR A 377 32.75 7.93 15.30
N ASP A 378 34.07 7.74 15.31
CA ASP A 378 35.03 8.73 14.78
C ASP A 378 35.15 8.70 13.24
N ASP A 379 34.34 7.86 12.58
CA ASP A 379 34.39 7.67 11.14
C ASP A 379 33.74 8.83 10.41
N THR A 380 34.40 9.29 9.35
CA THR A 380 33.87 10.30 8.45
C THR A 380 34.18 9.97 7.00
N GLN A 381 33.32 10.43 6.08
CA GLN A 381 33.55 10.29 4.64
C GLN A 381 33.07 11.53 3.91
N THR A 382 33.96 12.21 3.20
CA THR A 382 33.60 13.30 2.30
C THR A 382 33.25 12.77 0.92
N LEU A 383 32.15 13.23 0.34
CA LEU A 383 31.68 12.89 -1.00
C LEU A 383 31.38 14.16 -1.78
N GLU A 384 31.78 14.20 -3.05
CA GLU A 384 31.29 15.20 -4.01
C GLU A 384 29.85 14.85 -4.42
N LEU A 385 29.02 15.89 -4.55
CA LEU A 385 27.61 15.75 -4.89
C LEU A 385 27.39 16.08 -6.36
N MET A 386 26.66 15.21 -7.04
CA MET A 386 26.14 15.47 -8.37
C MET A 386 24.71 16.00 -8.28
N GLU A 387 24.37 16.99 -9.11
CA GLU A 387 22.98 17.41 -9.22
C GLU A 387 22.14 16.30 -9.87
N SER A 388 21.02 15.96 -9.25
CA SER A 388 20.08 15.03 -9.86
C SER A 388 19.47 15.64 -11.13
N LYS A 389 19.31 14.80 -12.15
CA LYS A 389 18.57 15.15 -13.37
C LYS A 389 17.05 15.17 -13.15
N GLU A 390 16.59 14.51 -12.09
CA GLU A 390 15.19 14.47 -11.67
C GLU A 390 14.91 15.58 -10.64
N GLU A 391 13.66 15.99 -10.51
CA GLU A 391 13.28 17.13 -9.67
C GLU A 391 13.38 16.85 -8.17
N ASP A 392 12.86 15.71 -7.72
CA ASP A 392 12.58 15.39 -6.32
C ASP A 392 13.24 14.08 -5.83
N ARG A 393 14.05 13.45 -6.68
CA ARG A 393 14.67 12.14 -6.40
C ARG A 393 15.99 11.94 -7.15
N PRO A 394 16.80 10.93 -6.82
CA PRO A 394 17.98 10.55 -7.61
C PRO A 394 17.64 9.86 -8.93
N ALA A 395 18.49 10.03 -9.95
CA ALA A 395 18.29 9.44 -11.27
C ALA A 395 18.29 7.89 -11.25
N TYR A 396 19.01 7.27 -10.31
CA TYR A 396 19.09 5.81 -10.20
C TYR A 396 17.85 5.15 -9.59
N PHE A 397 16.86 5.91 -9.08
CA PHE A 397 15.67 5.34 -8.45
C PHE A 397 14.86 4.46 -9.40
N THR A 398 14.70 4.88 -10.66
CA THR A 398 13.98 4.10 -11.67
C THR A 398 14.66 2.77 -11.93
N ALA A 399 15.99 2.76 -12.11
CA ALA A 399 16.74 1.52 -12.32
C ALA A 399 16.63 0.55 -11.13
N LEU A 400 16.45 1.07 -9.92
CA LEU A 400 16.24 0.28 -8.70
C LEU A 400 14.77 -0.07 -8.42
N ASP A 401 13.84 0.25 -9.33
CA ASP A 401 12.40 0.05 -9.16
C ASP A 401 11.84 0.76 -7.90
N LEU A 402 12.41 1.93 -7.58
CA LEU A 402 12.04 2.75 -6.43
C LEU A 402 11.11 3.91 -6.79
N ASP A 403 10.64 4.00 -8.03
CA ASP A 403 9.77 5.10 -8.47
C ASP A 403 8.50 5.21 -7.62
N HIS A 404 7.95 4.07 -7.19
CA HIS A 404 6.80 4.00 -6.29
C HIS A 404 7.06 4.63 -4.92
N PHE A 405 8.29 4.49 -4.39
CA PHE A 405 8.72 5.17 -3.18
C PHE A 405 8.96 6.66 -3.46
N GLY A 406 9.51 6.97 -4.64
CA GLY A 406 9.72 8.31 -5.17
C GLY A 406 8.51 9.23 -4.99
N PHE A 407 7.30 8.74 -5.28
CA PHE A 407 6.07 9.53 -5.11
C PHE A 407 5.86 10.07 -3.70
N GLN A 408 6.21 9.29 -2.69
CA GLN A 408 5.98 9.68 -1.30
C GLN A 408 7.10 10.57 -0.77
N LEU A 409 8.19 10.76 -1.52
CA LEU A 409 9.34 11.52 -1.06
C LEU A 409 8.99 12.94 -0.64
N PRO A 410 8.24 13.75 -1.40
CA PRO A 410 7.89 15.09 -0.95
C PRO A 410 7.15 15.07 0.39
N VAL A 411 6.22 14.14 0.57
CA VAL A 411 5.49 13.96 1.82
C VAL A 411 6.42 13.57 2.97
N ILE A 412 7.29 12.57 2.75
CA ILE A 412 8.23 12.06 3.75
C ILE A 412 9.22 13.16 4.16
N VAL A 413 9.84 13.82 3.18
CA VAL A 413 10.81 14.90 3.39
C VAL A 413 10.20 16.02 4.23
N TRP A 414 9.04 16.54 3.85
CA TRP A 414 8.40 17.64 4.58
C TRP A 414 7.97 17.23 6.00
N ASN A 415 7.45 16.02 6.18
CA ASN A 415 7.01 15.54 7.48
C ASN A 415 8.19 15.27 8.44
N THR A 416 9.26 14.65 7.95
CA THR A 416 10.49 14.46 8.71
C THR A 416 11.15 15.79 9.08
N ARG A 417 11.22 16.73 8.13
CA ARG A 417 11.68 18.12 8.38
C ARG A 417 10.87 18.79 9.46
N ALA A 418 9.54 18.76 9.36
CA ALA A 418 8.65 19.41 10.33
C ALA A 418 8.78 18.82 11.74
N THR A 419 8.91 17.49 11.83
CA THR A 419 9.12 16.80 13.12
C THR A 419 10.44 17.22 13.75
N ALA A 420 11.54 17.19 13.00
CA ALA A 420 12.84 17.59 13.50
C ALA A 420 12.92 19.08 13.89
N LEU A 421 12.27 19.97 13.12
CA LEU A 421 12.16 21.39 13.48
C LEU A 421 11.39 21.59 14.79
N ARG A 422 10.30 20.84 14.98
CA ARG A 422 9.50 20.90 16.22
C ARG A 422 10.31 20.41 17.42
N GLU A 423 11.01 19.28 17.29
CA GLU A 423 11.87 18.72 18.34
C GLU A 423 13.01 19.67 18.73
N ARG A 424 13.50 20.48 17.78
CA ARG A 424 14.50 21.53 18.03
C ARG A 424 13.90 22.86 18.51
N GLY A 425 12.60 22.92 18.81
CA GLY A 425 11.91 24.12 19.29
C GLY A 425 11.65 25.20 18.24
N ARG A 426 11.92 24.94 16.95
CA ARG A 426 11.70 25.87 15.83
C ARG A 426 10.25 25.77 15.33
N LEU A 427 9.31 26.07 16.22
CA LEU A 427 7.87 25.80 16.03
C LEU A 427 7.28 26.49 14.78
N LEU A 428 7.71 27.71 14.44
CA LEU A 428 7.16 28.45 13.31
C LEU A 428 7.55 27.79 11.98
N GLU A 429 8.80 27.34 11.90
CA GLU A 429 9.33 26.65 10.73
C GLU A 429 8.75 25.25 10.63
N ALA A 430 8.57 24.56 11.76
CA ALA A 430 7.86 23.28 11.81
C ALA A 430 6.42 23.42 11.31
N ALA A 431 5.69 24.46 11.73
CA ALA A 431 4.32 24.71 11.28
C ALA A 431 4.27 24.89 9.75
N LYS A 432 5.15 25.73 9.18
CA LYS A 432 5.26 25.93 7.73
C LYS A 432 5.62 24.64 7.00
N ALA A 433 6.55 23.84 7.52
CA ALA A 433 6.92 22.56 6.93
C ALA A 433 5.76 21.55 6.97
N TYR A 434 4.95 21.53 8.03
CA TYR A 434 3.71 20.74 8.07
C TYR A 434 2.69 21.23 7.03
N GLU A 435 2.52 22.54 6.83
CA GLU A 435 1.67 23.06 5.75
C GLU A 435 2.16 22.61 4.37
N GLN A 436 3.48 22.62 4.12
CA GLN A 436 4.04 22.09 2.87
C GLN A 436 3.83 20.57 2.73
N SER A 437 3.93 19.81 3.82
CA SER A 437 3.56 18.39 3.83
C SER A 437 2.09 18.20 3.45
N ALA A 438 1.18 19.06 3.93
CA ALA A 438 -0.23 19.04 3.54
C ALA A 438 -0.44 19.33 2.05
N VAL A 439 0.29 20.30 1.49
CA VAL A 439 0.28 20.60 0.05
C VAL A 439 0.77 19.40 -0.76
N ALA A 440 1.87 18.77 -0.33
CA ALA A 440 2.37 17.55 -0.97
C ALA A 440 1.31 16.44 -0.94
N TYR A 441 0.70 16.16 0.22
CA TYR A 441 -0.39 15.18 0.31
C TYR A 441 -1.53 15.48 -0.65
N ARG A 442 -1.91 16.74 -0.87
CA ARG A 442 -3.02 17.10 -1.75
C ARG A 442 -2.82 16.65 -3.20
N GLN A 443 -1.57 16.57 -3.64
CA GLN A 443 -1.22 16.13 -4.99
C GLN A 443 -1.43 14.62 -5.19
N PHE A 444 -1.39 13.83 -4.12
CA PHE A 444 -1.57 12.38 -4.13
C PHE A 444 -2.99 11.99 -3.69
N ILE A 445 -3.37 12.46 -2.50
CA ILE A 445 -4.63 12.18 -1.84
C ILE A 445 -5.14 13.47 -1.19
N LYS A 446 -6.03 14.17 -1.90
CA LYS A 446 -6.50 15.53 -1.56
C LYS A 446 -6.76 15.76 -0.07
N TYR A 447 -7.53 14.90 0.58
CA TYR A 447 -7.97 15.13 1.95
C TYR A 447 -6.92 14.78 3.01
N VAL A 448 -5.95 13.86 2.76
CA VAL A 448 -4.98 13.38 3.77
C VAL A 448 -4.11 14.51 4.34
N GLY A 449 -3.98 15.63 3.60
CA GLY A 449 -3.34 16.84 4.09
C GLY A 449 -3.92 17.41 5.40
N TYR A 450 -5.09 16.96 5.86
CA TYR A 450 -5.64 17.36 7.17
C TYR A 450 -4.73 16.95 8.35
N GLN A 451 -4.04 15.81 8.26
CA GLN A 451 -3.19 15.30 9.34
C GLN A 451 -2.02 16.25 9.65
N PRO A 452 -1.16 16.61 8.67
CA PRO A 452 -0.12 17.58 8.92
C PRO A 452 -0.67 18.98 9.25
N LEU A 453 -1.83 19.40 8.71
CA LEU A 453 -2.44 20.68 9.12
C LEU A 453 -2.85 20.72 10.59
N LYS A 454 -3.34 19.61 11.16
CA LYS A 454 -3.61 19.51 12.61
C LYS A 454 -2.33 19.75 13.42
N LYS A 455 -1.21 19.16 12.99
CA LYS A 455 0.11 19.39 13.61
C LYS A 455 0.63 20.82 13.42
N ALA A 456 0.41 21.43 12.25
CA ALA A 456 0.73 22.84 12.02
C ALA A 456 -0.06 23.75 12.98
N ALA A 457 -1.36 23.50 13.13
CA ALA A 457 -2.21 24.25 14.05
C ALA A 457 -1.74 24.14 15.50
N GLU A 458 -1.27 22.98 15.96
CA GLU A 458 -0.66 22.81 17.28
C GLU A 458 0.57 23.70 17.47
N CYS A 459 1.50 23.68 16.52
CA CYS A 459 2.68 24.54 16.55
C CYS A 459 2.30 26.03 16.62
N TYR A 460 1.30 26.47 15.84
CA TYR A 460 0.82 27.85 15.90
C TYR A 460 0.16 28.21 17.24
N ARG A 461 -0.59 27.29 17.86
CA ARG A 461 -1.17 27.51 19.21
C ARG A 461 -0.08 27.66 20.27
N GLU A 462 0.95 26.81 20.22
CA GLU A 462 2.09 26.89 21.14
C GLU A 462 2.86 28.21 21.01
N LEU A 463 2.87 28.82 19.81
CA LEU A 463 3.43 30.15 19.57
C LEU A 463 2.49 31.32 19.90
N GLY A 464 1.23 31.07 20.30
CA GLY A 464 0.22 32.10 20.50
C GLY A 464 -0.30 32.75 19.20
N MET A 465 -0.06 32.13 18.04
CA MET A 465 -0.50 32.61 16.73
C MET A 465 -1.93 32.13 16.41
N SER A 466 -2.91 32.61 17.18
CA SER A 466 -4.29 32.09 17.15
C SER A 466 -4.95 32.16 15.76
N ARG A 467 -4.71 33.22 14.98
CA ARG A 467 -5.27 33.37 13.62
C ARG A 467 -4.77 32.28 12.67
N ASP A 468 -3.47 31.97 12.70
CA ASP A 468 -2.88 30.93 11.86
C ASP A 468 -3.32 29.53 12.32
N ALA A 469 -3.41 29.31 13.64
CA ALA A 469 -3.94 28.07 14.20
C ALA A 469 -5.41 27.82 13.78
N GLU A 470 -6.25 28.86 13.83
CA GLU A 470 -7.64 28.79 13.38
C GLU A 470 -7.75 28.52 11.89
N ARG A 471 -6.95 29.21 11.05
CA ARG A 471 -6.87 28.94 9.61
C ARG A 471 -6.52 27.48 9.34
N ALA A 472 -5.42 26.99 9.90
CA ALA A 472 -4.96 25.62 9.69
C ALA A 472 -5.99 24.58 10.20
N THR A 473 -6.68 24.87 11.31
CA THR A 473 -7.76 24.02 11.83
C THR A 473 -8.97 24.00 10.91
N ALA A 474 -9.39 25.17 10.40
CA ALA A 474 -10.51 25.29 9.48
C ALA A 474 -10.23 24.57 8.16
N GLU A 475 -9.03 24.74 7.61
CA GLU A 475 -8.59 24.06 6.39
C GLU A 475 -8.45 22.55 6.59
N ALA A 476 -7.93 22.10 7.73
CA ALA A 476 -7.91 20.68 8.09
C ALA A 476 -9.33 20.11 8.14
N LYS A 477 -10.29 20.84 8.73
CA LYS A 477 -11.69 20.44 8.81
C LYS A 477 -12.35 20.44 7.43
N GLU A 478 -12.01 21.38 6.54
CA GLU A 478 -12.51 21.40 5.17
C GLU A 478 -12.00 20.18 4.38
N LEU A 479 -10.70 19.87 4.48
CA LEU A 479 -10.12 18.67 3.87
C LEU A 479 -10.75 17.40 4.45
N GLU A 480 -10.87 17.30 5.77
CA GLU A 480 -11.50 16.18 6.45
C GLU A 480 -13.00 16.07 6.13
N GLY A 481 -13.70 17.18 5.84
CA GLY A 481 -15.08 17.17 5.35
C GLY A 481 -15.20 16.87 3.85
N SER A 482 -14.16 17.13 3.06
CA SER A 482 -14.10 16.72 1.64
C SER A 482 -13.96 15.21 1.47
N ARG A 483 -13.56 14.50 2.53
CA ARG A 483 -13.58 13.03 2.69
C ARG A 483 -14.92 12.40 2.27
N GLU A 484 -16.03 13.10 2.50
CA GLU A 484 -17.39 12.61 2.27
C GLU A 484 -17.95 12.93 0.86
N ARG A 485 -17.22 13.71 0.05
CA ARG A 485 -17.60 14.14 -1.31
C ARG A 485 -16.80 13.39 -2.37
#